data_AF-A0AA39V630-F1
#
_entry.id   AF-A0AA39V630-F1
#
_cell.length_a   1.000
_cell.length_b   1.000
_cell.length_c   1.000
_cell.angle_alpha   90.00
_cell.angle_beta   90.00
_cell.angle_gamma   90.00
#
_symmetry.space_group_name_H-M   'P 1'
#
loop_
_entity.id
_entity.type
_entity.pdbx_description
1 polymer ?
#
loop_
_entity_poly.entity_id
_entity_poly.type
_entity_poly.pdbx_seq_one_letter_code
_entity_poly.pdbx_strand_id
1 'polypeptide(L)'
;MLSVSDPLDFKWTVIRDEVGHALDKVCNEVLGNASKVVLTKDTTTIVGDGSTKEVVNKRVAQIKNLIEVAEQDYEREKLNERIAKLSGRVGAQTEAELKEKKPRVEDALNSTEAAVEEGIVVGGGCTLLRLSSKVDAIKETLDYDEEKVGADIIKELSATH
;
A
#
# COMPACT_ATOMS: atom_id res chain seq x y z
N MET A 1 13.06 -22.72 34.05
CA MET A 1 11.84 -23.55 34.01
C MET A 1 10.74 -22.70 33.37
N LEU A 2 10.73 -22.61 32.04
CA LEU A 2 9.65 -21.98 31.27
C LEU A 2 9.06 -23.09 30.42
N SER A 3 7.98 -23.68 30.96
CA SER A 3 7.26 -24.78 30.37
C SER A 3 6.63 -24.33 29.06
N VAL A 4 6.98 -25.07 28.01
CA VAL A 4 6.33 -25.12 26.71
C VAL A 4 4.89 -25.61 26.94
N SER A 5 3.99 -24.69 27.26
CA SER A 5 2.58 -25.02 27.47
C SER A 5 1.73 -23.77 27.35
N ASP A 6 1.63 -23.24 26.13
CA ASP A 6 0.44 -22.52 25.70
C ASP A 6 -0.09 -23.21 24.43
N PRO A 7 -0.95 -24.22 24.58
CA PRO A 7 -1.73 -24.73 23.47
C PRO A 7 -2.83 -23.70 23.20
N LEU A 8 -2.52 -22.70 22.36
CA LEU A 8 -3.58 -22.02 21.64
C LEU A 8 -4.32 -23.11 20.87
N ASP A 9 -5.59 -23.36 21.22
CA ASP A 9 -6.52 -24.36 20.68
C ASP A 9 -6.67 -24.27 19.14
N PHE A 10 -5.61 -24.61 18.42
CA PHE A 10 -5.73 -25.09 17.07
C PHE A 10 -6.15 -26.55 17.18
N LYS A 11 -7.25 -26.94 16.53
CA LYS A 11 -7.57 -28.37 16.29
C LYS A 11 -6.53 -29.08 15.39
N TRP A 12 -5.35 -28.49 15.20
CA TRP A 12 -4.27 -28.98 14.36
C TRP A 12 -2.93 -28.37 14.78
N THR A 13 -1.87 -29.16 14.75
CA THR A 13 -0.54 -28.70 15.20
C THR A 13 0.40 -28.58 14.01
N VAL A 14 1.20 -27.50 13.97
CA VAL A 14 2.23 -27.36 12.94
C VAL A 14 3.34 -28.37 13.21
N ILE A 15 3.48 -29.37 12.35
CA ILE A 15 4.54 -30.37 12.44
C ILE A 15 5.85 -29.71 11.97
N ARG A 16 6.82 -29.60 12.88
CA ARG A 16 8.19 -29.13 12.61
C ARG A 16 9.18 -30.04 13.34
N ASP A 17 10.26 -30.42 12.66
CA ASP A 17 11.32 -31.27 13.25
C ASP A 17 11.96 -30.62 14.48
N GLU A 18 12.11 -29.28 14.48
CA GLU A 18 12.69 -28.52 15.59
C GLU A 18 11.87 -28.62 16.89
N VAL A 19 10.58 -28.98 16.81
CA VAL A 19 9.66 -29.12 17.95
C VAL A 19 9.50 -30.60 18.36
N GLY A 20 10.21 -31.52 17.69
CA GLY A 20 10.24 -32.94 18.06
C GLY A 20 9.02 -33.76 17.58
N HIS A 21 8.27 -33.25 16.60
CA HIS A 21 7.13 -33.96 16.02
C HIS A 21 7.56 -34.81 14.81
N ALA A 22 7.64 -36.12 14.99
CA ALA A 22 7.93 -37.07 13.92
C ALA A 22 6.67 -37.36 13.06
N LEU A 23 6.80 -37.31 11.74
CA LEU A 23 5.71 -37.53 10.75
C LEU A 23 5.04 -38.90 10.90
N ASP A 24 5.79 -39.87 11.39
CA ASP A 24 5.43 -41.27 11.59
C ASP A 24 4.49 -41.53 12.77
N LYS A 25 4.29 -40.54 13.67
CA LYS A 25 3.40 -40.66 14.85
C LYS A 25 2.21 -39.70 14.83
N VAL A 26 1.89 -39.13 13.67
CA VAL A 26 0.84 -38.12 13.52
C VAL A 26 -0.54 -38.79 13.55
N CYS A 27 -1.38 -38.42 14.52
CA CYS A 27 -2.79 -38.83 14.62
C CYS A 27 -3.73 -37.79 14.00
N ASN A 28 -4.99 -38.17 13.75
CA ASN A 28 -6.03 -37.26 13.23
C ASN A 28 -6.24 -35.99 14.09
N GLU A 29 -5.84 -36.01 15.36
CA GLU A 29 -5.88 -34.85 16.27
C GLU A 29 -4.92 -33.73 15.85
N VAL A 30 -3.90 -34.05 15.06
CA VAL A 30 -2.91 -33.09 14.55
C VAL A 30 -3.33 -32.50 13.21
N LEU A 31 -4.28 -33.13 12.50
CA LEU A 31 -4.71 -32.74 11.16
C LEU A 31 -5.78 -31.64 11.20
N GLY A 32 -5.62 -30.63 10.35
CA GLY A 32 -6.60 -29.57 10.17
C GLY A 32 -7.83 -30.01 9.38
N ASN A 33 -9.01 -29.56 9.80
CA ASN A 33 -10.25 -29.71 9.04
C ASN A 33 -10.56 -28.45 8.22
N ALA A 34 -10.94 -28.64 6.96
CA ALA A 34 -11.39 -27.57 6.08
C ALA A 34 -12.72 -27.96 5.42
N SER A 35 -13.61 -27.00 5.26
CA SER A 35 -14.93 -27.21 4.65
C SER A 35 -14.83 -27.35 3.12
N LYS A 36 -13.94 -26.57 2.48
CA LYS A 36 -13.71 -26.65 1.04
C LYS A 36 -12.27 -26.27 0.72
N VAL A 37 -11.64 -27.04 -0.15
CA VAL A 37 -10.30 -26.74 -0.68
C VAL A 37 -10.42 -26.59 -2.20
N VAL A 38 -9.98 -25.45 -2.72
CA VAL A 38 -9.96 -25.15 -4.16
C VAL A 38 -8.51 -25.00 -4.59
N LEU A 39 -8.11 -25.80 -5.57
CA LEU A 39 -6.75 -25.83 -6.12
C LEU A 39 -6.80 -25.35 -7.57
N THR A 40 -5.97 -24.38 -7.89
CA THR A 40 -5.72 -23.87 -9.25
C THR A 40 -4.22 -24.00 -9.55
N LYS A 41 -3.80 -23.80 -10.79
CA LYS A 41 -2.38 -23.91 -11.21
C LYS A 41 -1.43 -23.10 -10.31
N ASP A 42 -1.85 -21.90 -9.94
CA ASP A 42 -0.99 -20.94 -9.24
C ASP A 42 -1.50 -20.58 -7.82
N THR A 43 -2.70 -21.05 -7.43
CA THR A 43 -3.34 -20.65 -6.16
C THR A 43 -4.04 -21.80 -5.45
N THR A 44 -3.89 -21.82 -4.13
CA THR A 44 -4.58 -22.76 -3.22
C THR A 44 -5.42 -21.98 -2.24
N THR A 45 -6.74 -22.18 -2.28
CA THR A 45 -7.68 -21.52 -1.37
C THR A 45 -8.28 -22.55 -0.44
N ILE A 46 -8.10 -22.34 0.87
CA ILE A 46 -8.62 -23.22 1.93
C ILE A 46 -9.72 -22.46 2.65
N VAL A 47 -10.94 -22.98 2.58
CA VAL A 47 -12.12 -22.45 3.28
C VAL A 47 -12.37 -23.29 4.53
N GLY A 48 -12.16 -22.68 5.69
CA GLY A 48 -12.40 -23.32 6.98
C GLY A 48 -13.88 -23.49 7.31
N ASP A 49 -14.17 -24.36 8.27
CA ASP A 49 -15.50 -24.66 8.81
C ASP A 49 -16.00 -23.61 9.84
N GLY A 50 -15.21 -22.55 10.08
CA GLY A 50 -15.53 -21.46 11.00
C GLY A 50 -15.26 -21.78 12.48
N SER A 51 -14.79 -22.99 12.81
CA SER A 51 -14.48 -23.41 14.19
C SER A 51 -13.28 -22.67 14.80
N THR A 52 -12.44 -22.04 13.97
CA THR A 52 -11.17 -21.40 14.35
C THR A 52 -11.20 -19.87 14.34
N LYS A 53 -12.39 -19.25 14.25
CA LYS A 53 -12.54 -17.78 14.17
C LYS A 53 -11.87 -17.03 15.32
N GLU A 54 -11.99 -17.51 16.56
CA GLU A 54 -11.38 -16.86 17.73
C GLU A 54 -9.86 -16.90 17.67
N VAL A 55 -9.29 -18.01 17.21
CA VAL A 55 -7.83 -18.19 17.07
C VAL A 55 -7.28 -17.28 15.98
N VAL A 56 -8.00 -17.17 14.86
CA VAL A 56 -7.67 -16.22 13.78
C VAL A 56 -7.66 -14.79 14.32
N ASN A 57 -8.67 -14.40 15.10
CA ASN A 57 -8.73 -13.07 15.71
C ASN A 57 -7.58 -12.80 16.68
N LYS A 58 -7.22 -13.78 17.54
CA LYS A 58 -6.05 -13.69 18.41
C LYS A 58 -4.76 -13.52 17.61
N ARG A 59 -4.61 -14.24 16.50
CA ARG A 59 -3.44 -14.14 15.63
C ARG A 59 -3.37 -12.79 14.91
N VAL A 60 -4.51 -12.27 14.44
CA VAL A 60 -4.60 -10.92 13.85
C VAL A 60 -4.19 -9.86 14.87
N ALA A 61 -4.64 -9.97 16.12
CA ALA A 61 -4.24 -9.04 17.19
C ALA A 61 -2.72 -9.07 17.44
N GLN A 62 -2.11 -10.26 17.50
CA GLN A 62 -0.65 -10.39 17.62
C GLN A 62 0.09 -9.72 16.45
N ILE A 63 -0.39 -9.91 15.21
CA ILE A 63 0.26 -9.32 14.03
C ILE A 63 0.08 -7.80 14.00
N LYS A 64 -1.05 -7.26 14.47
CA LYS A 64 -1.25 -5.81 14.63
C LYS A 64 -0.23 -5.19 15.58
N ASN A 65 0.04 -5.84 16.72
CA ASN A 65 1.06 -5.36 17.65
C ASN A 65 2.46 -5.37 17.00
N LEU A 66 2.76 -6.34 16.13
CA LEU A 66 4.03 -6.37 15.40
C LEU A 66 4.14 -5.24 14.36
N ILE A 67 3.02 -4.78 13.78
CA ILE A 67 3.01 -3.65 12.84
C ILE A 67 3.37 -2.35 13.56
N GLU A 68 2.91 -2.16 14.80
CA GLU A 68 3.22 -0.97 15.60
C GLU A 68 4.70 -0.85 15.95
N VAL A 69 5.38 -1.99 16.12
CA VAL A 69 6.81 -2.05 16.45
C VAL A 69 7.69 -2.07 15.20
N ALA A 70 7.15 -2.40 14.03
CA ALA A 70 7.91 -2.44 12.78
C ALA A 70 8.37 -1.01 12.38
N GLU A 71 9.67 -0.85 12.19
CA GLU A 71 10.26 0.43 11.76
C GLU A 71 10.35 0.53 10.23
N GLN A 72 10.46 -0.61 9.54
CA GLN A 72 10.59 -0.68 8.09
C GLN A 72 9.24 -0.80 7.40
N ASP A 73 9.02 0.02 6.37
CA ASP A 73 7.76 0.00 5.61
C ASP A 73 7.50 -1.33 4.88
N TYR A 74 8.56 -1.99 4.42
CA TYR A 74 8.47 -3.32 3.80
C TYR A 74 7.91 -4.37 4.78
N GLU A 75 8.31 -4.31 6.06
CA GLU A 75 7.80 -5.23 7.08
C GLU A 75 6.32 -4.96 7.38
N ARG A 76 5.92 -3.69 7.49
CA ARG A 76 4.51 -3.31 7.65
C ARG A 76 3.65 -3.82 6.50
N GLU A 77 4.12 -3.71 5.27
CA GLU A 77 3.43 -4.19 4.09
C GLU A 77 3.21 -5.71 4.14
N LYS A 78 4.25 -6.48 4.46
CA LYS A 78 4.15 -7.95 4.57
C LYS A 78 3.26 -8.42 5.71
N LEU A 79 3.26 -7.73 6.84
CA LEU A 79 2.37 -8.04 7.97
C LEU A 79 0.90 -7.73 7.63
N ASN A 80 0.65 -6.65 6.88
CA ASN A 80 -0.69 -6.33 6.37
C ASN A 80 -1.20 -7.37 5.36
N GLU A 81 -0.35 -7.85 4.45
CA GLU A 81 -0.70 -8.93 3.50
C GLU A 81 -1.13 -10.20 4.26
N ARG A 82 -0.45 -10.50 5.36
CA ARG A 82 -0.79 -11.65 6.22
C ARG A 82 -2.11 -11.47 6.96
N ILE A 83 -2.41 -10.26 7.47
CA ILE A 83 -3.70 -9.95 8.10
C ILE A 83 -4.84 -10.07 7.07
N ALA A 84 -4.64 -9.59 5.85
CA ALA A 84 -5.63 -9.69 4.78
C ALA A 84 -5.97 -11.16 4.46
N LYS A 85 -4.94 -12.01 4.34
CA LYS A 85 -5.10 -13.46 4.15
C LYS A 85 -5.83 -14.13 5.31
N LEU A 86 -5.53 -13.76 6.56
CA LEU A 86 -6.16 -14.35 7.75
C LEU A 86 -7.61 -13.91 7.95
N SER A 87 -7.93 -12.65 7.68
CA SER A 87 -9.26 -12.09 7.91
C SER A 87 -10.27 -12.49 6.82
N GLY A 88 -9.85 -13.23 5.78
CA GLY A 88 -10.70 -13.61 4.66
C GLY A 88 -11.25 -12.42 3.86
N ARG A 89 -10.81 -11.20 4.18
CA ARG A 89 -11.16 -9.97 3.45
C ARG A 89 -10.23 -9.85 2.27
N VAL A 90 -10.45 -10.68 1.26
CA VAL A 90 -9.86 -10.51 -0.09
C VAL A 90 -10.47 -9.27 -0.80
N GLY A 91 -11.32 -8.48 -0.12
CA GLY A 91 -11.99 -7.30 -0.65
C GLY A 91 -11.97 -6.06 0.26
N ALA A 92 -11.08 -5.96 1.26
CA ALA A 92 -10.89 -4.72 2.00
C ALA A 92 -9.60 -4.04 1.51
N GLN A 93 -9.75 -3.24 0.45
CA GLN A 93 -8.70 -2.59 -0.34
C GLN A 93 -7.66 -3.59 -0.86
N THR A 94 -7.83 -4.00 -2.11
CA THR A 94 -6.80 -4.76 -2.84
C THR A 94 -5.48 -3.99 -2.80
N GLU A 95 -4.34 -4.69 -2.87
CA GLU A 95 -3.01 -4.07 -3.02
C GLU A 95 -2.99 -3.03 -4.14
N ALA A 96 -3.77 -3.26 -5.20
CA ALA A 96 -4.04 -2.31 -6.27
C ALA A 96 -4.71 -1.02 -5.79
N GLU A 97 -5.75 -1.08 -4.95
CA GLU A 97 -6.43 0.12 -4.41
C GLU A 97 -5.53 0.91 -3.47
N LEU A 98 -4.72 0.25 -2.63
CA LEU A 98 -3.79 0.95 -1.73
C LEU A 98 -2.68 1.64 -2.54
N LYS A 99 -2.14 0.94 -3.56
CA LYS A 99 -1.11 1.45 -4.47
C LYS A 99 -1.64 2.56 -5.39
N GLU A 100 -2.94 2.60 -5.65
CA GLU A 100 -3.58 3.68 -6.41
C GLU A 100 -3.89 4.91 -5.53
N LYS A 101 -4.27 4.71 -4.27
CA LYS A 101 -4.60 5.82 -3.34
C LYS A 101 -3.38 6.49 -2.75
N LYS A 102 -2.32 5.74 -2.46
CA LYS A 102 -1.08 6.29 -1.89
C LYS A 102 -0.49 7.46 -2.70
N PRO A 103 -0.25 7.34 -4.03
CA PRO A 103 0.30 8.45 -4.81
C PRO A 103 -0.65 9.66 -4.87
N ARG A 104 -1.98 9.47 -4.81
CA ARG A 104 -2.92 10.60 -4.77
C ARG A 104 -2.87 11.37 -3.46
N VAL A 105 -2.68 10.68 -2.35
CA VAL A 105 -2.56 11.31 -1.03
C VAL A 105 -1.21 12.03 -0.90
N GLU A 106 -0.13 11.42 -1.39
CA GLU A 106 1.20 12.04 -1.44
C GLU A 106 1.20 13.28 -2.34
N ASP A 107 0.62 13.20 -3.53
CA ASP A 107 0.50 14.35 -4.45
C ASP A 107 -0.35 15.48 -3.86
N ALA A 108 -1.45 15.14 -3.19
CA ALA A 108 -2.28 16.14 -2.51
C ALA A 108 -1.55 16.81 -1.34
N LEU A 109 -0.80 16.03 -0.54
CA LEU A 109 -0.02 16.57 0.58
C LEU A 109 1.04 17.55 0.06
N ASN A 110 1.84 17.11 -0.91
CA ASN A 110 2.87 17.93 -1.54
C ASN A 110 2.28 19.19 -2.19
N SER A 111 1.12 19.08 -2.84
CA SER A 111 0.41 20.22 -3.42
C SER A 111 -0.05 21.23 -2.37
N THR A 112 -0.52 20.75 -1.22
CA THR A 112 -0.92 21.66 -0.12
C THR A 112 0.26 22.31 0.57
N GLU A 113 1.39 21.60 0.72
CA GLU A 113 2.62 22.16 1.26
C GLU A 113 3.16 23.28 0.34
N ALA A 114 3.26 23.01 -0.97
CA ALA A 114 3.67 24.01 -1.94
C ALA A 114 2.73 25.23 -1.98
N ALA A 115 1.42 25.01 -1.87
CA ALA A 115 0.43 26.09 -1.82
C ALA A 115 0.54 26.96 -0.55
N VAL A 116 1.02 26.40 0.56
CA VAL A 116 1.27 27.14 1.80
C VAL A 116 2.58 27.95 1.70
N GLU A 117 3.61 27.41 1.06
CA GLU A 117 4.91 28.07 0.91
C GLU A 117 4.89 29.19 -0.15
N GLU A 118 4.39 28.91 -1.36
CA GLU A 118 4.45 29.83 -2.51
C GLU A 118 3.13 30.60 -2.74
N GLY A 119 2.05 30.19 -2.08
CA GLY A 119 0.71 30.74 -2.26
C GLY A 119 -0.07 30.06 -3.39
N ILE A 120 -1.30 30.55 -3.62
CA ILE A 120 -2.26 29.91 -4.53
C ILE A 120 -2.51 30.80 -5.75
N VAL A 121 -2.45 30.20 -6.95
CA VAL A 121 -2.81 30.84 -8.23
C VAL A 121 -3.99 30.14 -8.88
N VAL A 122 -4.55 30.75 -9.93
CA VAL A 122 -5.70 30.18 -10.66
C VAL A 122 -5.24 28.98 -11.48
N GLY A 123 -5.82 27.80 -11.23
CA GLY A 123 -5.48 26.56 -11.92
C GLY A 123 -5.94 26.48 -13.37
N GLY A 124 -5.90 25.27 -13.95
CA GLY A 124 -6.44 24.96 -15.28
C GLY A 124 -5.73 25.69 -16.42
N GLY A 125 -4.42 25.95 -16.30
CA GLY A 125 -3.63 26.65 -17.33
C GLY A 125 -3.90 28.16 -17.45
N CYS A 126 -4.96 28.69 -16.82
CA CYS A 126 -5.34 30.10 -16.91
C CYS A 126 -4.25 31.07 -16.41
N THR A 127 -3.47 30.66 -15.40
CA THR A 127 -2.33 31.46 -14.93
C THR A 127 -1.23 31.57 -15.98
N LEU A 128 -0.96 30.50 -16.75
CA LEU A 128 0.04 30.52 -17.82
C LEU A 128 -0.38 31.47 -18.96
N LEU A 129 -1.66 31.45 -19.34
CA LEU A 129 -2.21 32.40 -20.33
C LEU A 129 -2.13 33.86 -19.87
N ARG A 130 -2.34 34.12 -18.57
CA ARG A 130 -2.18 35.48 -18.02
C ARG A 130 -0.72 35.91 -18.02
N LEU A 131 0.20 35.01 -17.73
CA LEU A 131 1.64 35.31 -17.77
C LEU A 131 2.12 35.53 -19.21
N SER A 132 1.64 34.76 -20.18
CA SER A 132 2.01 34.91 -21.59
C SER A 132 1.69 36.30 -22.15
N SER A 133 0.59 36.91 -21.72
CA SER A 133 0.22 38.29 -22.10
C SER A 133 1.19 39.35 -21.58
N LYS A 134 1.95 39.05 -20.52
CA LYS A 134 2.97 39.97 -19.97
C LYS A 134 4.33 39.82 -20.65
N VAL A 135 4.56 38.72 -21.37
CA VAL A 135 5.83 38.46 -22.07
C VAL A 135 6.07 39.49 -23.18
N ASP A 136 5.00 40.00 -23.82
CA ASP A 136 5.11 41.04 -24.84
C ASP A 136 5.77 42.32 -24.33
N ALA A 137 5.42 42.74 -23.11
CA ALA A 137 6.04 43.91 -22.48
C ALA A 137 7.52 43.66 -22.10
N ILE A 138 7.89 42.42 -21.77
CA ILE A 138 9.28 42.04 -21.49
C ILE A 138 10.09 42.02 -22.79
N LYS A 139 9.50 41.54 -23.88
CA LYS A 139 10.13 41.50 -25.21
C LYS A 139 10.55 42.88 -25.71
N GLU A 140 9.77 43.92 -25.39
CA GLU A 140 10.10 45.31 -25.73
C GLU A 140 11.32 45.86 -24.97
N THR A 141 11.68 45.24 -23.84
CA THR A 141 12.86 45.63 -23.04
C THR A 141 14.14 44.88 -23.39
N LEU A 142 14.08 43.89 -24.30
CA LEU A 142 15.22 43.07 -24.69
C LEU A 142 15.97 43.70 -25.87
N ASP A 143 17.29 43.76 -25.78
CA ASP A 143 18.14 44.41 -26.79
C ASP A 143 18.53 43.48 -27.94
N TYR A 144 18.70 42.17 -27.66
CA TYR A 144 19.18 41.19 -28.63
C TYR A 144 18.03 40.41 -29.29
N ASP A 145 18.15 40.14 -30.59
CA ASP A 145 17.12 39.43 -31.34
C ASP A 145 16.98 37.95 -30.95
N GLU A 146 18.07 37.31 -30.50
CA GLU A 146 18.04 35.93 -29.99
C GLU A 146 17.22 35.81 -28.70
N GLU A 147 17.29 36.81 -27.82
CA GLU A 147 16.51 36.86 -26.59
C GLU A 147 15.01 37.09 -26.87
N LYS A 148 14.71 37.90 -27.90
CA LYS A 148 13.32 38.11 -28.37
C LYS A 148 12.70 36.85 -28.94
N VAL A 149 13.47 36.06 -29.69
CA VAL A 149 13.04 34.73 -30.17
C VAL A 149 12.80 33.78 -28.98
N GLY A 150 13.67 33.82 -27.97
CA GLY A 150 13.46 33.08 -26.72
C GLY A 150 12.16 33.45 -25.99
N ALA A 151 11.84 34.75 -25.93
CA ALA A 151 10.59 35.23 -25.34
C ALA A 151 9.35 34.75 -26.13
N ASP A 152 9.43 34.73 -27.47
CA ASP A 152 8.35 34.19 -28.32
C ASP A 152 8.11 32.70 -28.08
N ILE A 153 9.18 31.90 -27.91
CA ILE A 153 9.08 30.47 -27.62
C ILE A 153 8.37 30.23 -26.27
N ILE A 154 8.72 30.99 -25.23
CA ILE A 154 8.08 30.87 -23.90
C ILE A 154 6.60 31.27 -23.97
N LYS A 155 6.28 32.30 -24.75
CA LYS A 155 4.89 32.74 -24.97
C LYS A 155 4.06 31.66 -25.68
N GLU A 156 4.63 31.01 -26.70
CA GLU A 156 3.95 29.97 -27.45
C GLU A 156 3.73 28.70 -26.60
N LEU A 157 4.75 28.26 -25.85
CA LEU A 157 4.64 27.13 -24.91
C LEU A 157 3.57 27.36 -23.83
N SER A 158 3.48 28.58 -23.29
CA SER A 158 2.50 28.92 -22.26
C SER A 158 1.06 29.06 -22.80
N ALA A 159 0.87 29.14 -24.12
CA ALA A 159 -0.43 29.25 -24.77
C ALA A 159 -0.98 27.93 -25.32
N THR A 160 -0.16 26.88 -25.44
CA THR A 160 -0.51 25.63 -26.15
C THR A 160 -1.09 24.53 -25.24
N HIS A 161 -1.35 24.82 -23.96
CA HIS A 161 -1.88 23.87 -22.97
C HIS A 161 -3.29 24.18 -22.49
#